data_AF-A0A7X6WDN7-F1
#
_entry.id   AF-A0A7X6WDN7-F1
#
_cell.length_a   1.000
_cell.length_b   1.000
_cell.length_c   1.000
_cell.angle_alpha   90.00
_cell.angle_beta   90.00
_cell.angle_gamma   90.00
#
_symmetry.space_group_name_H-M   'P 1'
#
loop_
_entity.id
_entity.type
_entity.pdbx_description
1 polymer ?
#
loop_
_entity_poly.entity_id
_entity_poly.type
_entity_poly.pdbx_seq_one_letter_code
_entity_poly.pdbx_strand_id
1 'polypeptide(L)'
;MANTPNTTAKATSKARAKVEPETVVAPEPIIKISDTKAEVDDLRKTRMEMTVITAEANRKKLVHTYTNEERVNVSIPSLYAPYFGRVMNVSINGISIWLPINGKTFKIPKTYAAEVRGRLARIDRILAKGKAMADIPNNHETAPGELKLW
;
A
#
# COMPACT_ATOMS: atom_id res chain seq x y z
N MET A 1 28.98 42.50 -33.43
CA MET A 1 28.54 43.36 -32.31
C MET A 1 28.80 42.60 -31.01
N ALA A 2 29.50 43.25 -30.07
CA ALA A 2 29.72 42.91 -28.66
C ALA A 2 30.36 41.54 -28.36
N ASN A 3 31.66 41.46 -28.08
CA ASN A 3 32.36 41.80 -26.83
C ASN A 3 32.56 40.56 -25.91
N THR A 4 33.82 40.10 -25.94
CA THR A 4 34.68 39.43 -24.95
C THR A 4 34.52 39.94 -23.50
N PRO A 5 35.37 39.54 -22.52
CA PRO A 5 35.87 38.22 -22.07
C PRO A 5 35.87 38.12 -20.51
N ASN A 6 36.25 36.98 -19.92
CA ASN A 6 37.29 36.84 -18.87
C ASN A 6 37.14 35.49 -18.15
N THR A 7 38.18 34.64 -18.08
CA THR A 7 39.38 34.74 -17.20
C THR A 7 38.93 34.60 -15.74
N THR A 8 39.35 33.63 -14.93
CA THR A 8 40.74 33.38 -14.54
C THR A 8 40.81 32.14 -13.61
N ALA A 9 42.00 31.54 -13.57
CA ALA A 9 42.65 30.99 -12.37
C ALA A 9 42.12 29.69 -11.74
N LYS A 10 42.74 28.58 -12.19
CA LYS A 10 43.25 27.56 -11.26
C LYS A 10 44.29 28.21 -10.35
N ALA A 11 44.06 28.17 -9.04
CA ALA A 11 45.08 28.34 -8.01
C ALA A 11 44.80 27.35 -6.87
N THR A 12 45.69 26.37 -6.77
CA THR A 12 46.38 25.90 -5.56
C THR A 12 45.83 26.35 -4.20
N SER A 13 45.54 25.40 -3.30
CA SER A 13 46.32 25.26 -2.07
C SER A 13 45.86 24.10 -1.20
N LYS A 14 46.86 23.32 -0.81
CA LYS A 14 46.93 22.29 0.21
C LYS A 14 46.70 22.89 1.61
N ALA A 15 46.34 22.02 2.56
CA ALA A 15 46.26 22.21 4.02
C ALA A 15 44.94 22.81 4.54
N ARG A 16 44.24 22.08 5.42
CA ARG A 16 44.54 22.01 6.84
C ARG A 16 43.53 21.07 7.51
N ALA A 17 44.05 20.13 8.29
CA ALA A 17 43.26 19.28 9.16
C ALA A 17 42.33 20.14 10.04
N LYS A 18 41.04 19.87 9.98
CA LYS A 18 40.07 20.36 10.96
C LYS A 18 39.62 19.13 11.74
N VAL A 19 40.25 18.98 12.91
CA VAL A 19 39.78 18.14 14.00
C VAL A 19 38.39 18.65 14.35
N GLU A 20 37.36 17.87 14.02
CA GLU A 20 36.03 18.10 14.55
C GLU A 20 36.05 17.69 16.02
N PRO A 21 35.53 18.54 16.94
CA PRO A 21 35.55 18.25 18.36
C PRO A 21 34.65 17.06 18.65
N GLU A 22 35.16 16.13 19.46
CA GLU A 22 34.37 15.07 20.10
C GLU A 22 33.04 15.65 20.58
N THR A 23 31.96 15.25 19.91
CA THR A 23 30.62 15.45 20.44
C THR A 23 30.57 14.65 21.73
N VAL A 24 30.69 15.37 22.85
CA VAL A 24 30.37 14.91 24.19
C VAL A 24 29.00 14.25 24.12
N VAL A 25 29.00 12.92 24.14
CA VAL A 25 27.80 12.10 24.25
C VAL A 25 27.16 12.49 25.58
N ALA A 26 26.08 13.26 25.51
CA ALA A 26 25.25 13.53 26.67
C ALA A 26 24.87 12.16 27.27
N PRO A 27 25.08 11.94 28.59
CA PRO A 27 24.69 10.68 29.19
C PRO A 27 23.19 10.50 28.96
N GLU A 28 22.83 9.37 28.34
CA GLU A 28 21.46 8.89 28.26
C GLU A 28 20.84 9.04 29.66
N PRO A 29 19.59 9.54 29.79
CA PRO A 29 18.94 9.52 31.09
C PRO A 29 18.80 8.05 31.49
N ILE A 30 19.62 7.61 32.44
CA ILE A 30 19.48 6.34 33.12
C ILE A 30 18.11 6.38 33.79
N ILE A 31 17.12 5.78 33.13
CA ILE A 31 15.82 5.52 33.72
C ILE A 31 16.10 4.59 34.90
N LYS A 32 15.99 5.12 36.11
CA LYS A 32 15.98 4.31 37.32
C LYS A 32 14.79 3.37 37.20
N ILE A 33 15.05 2.10 36.92
CA ILE A 33 14.01 1.06 36.89
C ILE A 33 13.64 0.83 38.36
N SER A 34 12.63 1.54 38.86
CA SER A 34 12.01 1.23 40.14
C SER A 34 11.21 -0.05 39.99
N ASP A 35 11.71 -1.12 40.63
CA ASP A 35 11.14 -2.47 40.60
C ASP A 35 9.85 -2.59 41.43
N THR A 36 8.79 -1.89 41.04
CA THR A 36 7.44 -2.24 41.49
C THR A 36 6.60 -2.69 40.30
N LYS A 37 6.14 -3.95 40.32
CA LYS A 37 5.32 -4.53 39.25
C LYS A 37 4.09 -3.67 38.92
N ALA A 38 3.51 -3.02 39.92
CA ALA A 38 2.35 -2.16 39.76
C ALA A 38 2.63 -0.93 38.87
N GLU A 39 3.76 -0.24 39.06
CA GLU A 39 4.11 0.96 38.28
C GLU A 39 4.40 0.63 36.81
N VAL A 40 5.04 -0.52 36.55
CA VAL A 40 5.28 -1.03 35.20
C VAL A 40 3.96 -1.38 34.49
N ASP A 41 2.99 -1.93 35.20
CA ASP A 41 1.69 -2.30 34.64
C ASP A 41 0.81 -1.08 34.35
N ASP A 42 0.87 -0.03 35.18
CA ASP A 42 0.18 1.25 34.93
C ASP A 42 0.77 2.01 33.73
N LEU A 43 2.10 2.02 33.58
CA LEU A 43 2.77 2.58 32.40
C LEU A 43 2.39 1.83 31.11
N ARG A 44 2.30 0.49 31.17
CA ARG A 44 1.83 -0.34 30.05
C ARG A 44 0.39 -0.02 29.67
N LYS A 45 -0.49 0.12 30.67
CA LYS A 45 -1.90 0.47 30.45
C LYS A 45 -2.04 1.85 29.80
N THR A 46 -1.35 2.85 30.33
CA THR A 46 -1.37 4.22 29.78
C THR A 46 -0.85 4.26 28.35
N ARG A 47 0.24 3.52 28.06
CA ARG A 47 0.78 3.40 26.70
C ARG A 47 -0.22 2.71 25.77
N MET A 48 -0.87 1.64 26.22
CA MET A 48 -1.91 0.96 25.45
C MET A 48 -3.07 1.91 25.13
N GLU A 49 -3.57 2.66 26.10
CA GLU A 49 -4.63 3.66 25.90
C GLU A 49 -4.22 4.72 24.87
N MET A 50 -3.00 5.27 24.95
CA MET A 50 -2.48 6.22 23.95
C MET A 50 -2.37 5.60 22.55
N THR A 51 -1.98 4.33 22.43
CA THR A 51 -1.94 3.65 21.12
C THR A 51 -3.32 3.44 20.52
N VAL A 52 -4.33 3.16 21.34
CA VAL A 52 -5.72 3.00 20.87
C VAL A 52 -6.25 4.35 20.39
N ILE A 53 -6.06 5.42 21.15
CA ILE A 53 -6.52 6.78 20.78
C ILE A 53 -5.88 7.23 19.46
N THR A 54 -4.57 7.01 19.30
CA THR A 54 -3.87 7.37 18.06
C THR A 54 -4.33 6.53 16.86
N ALA A 55 -4.59 5.23 17.06
CA ALA A 55 -5.15 4.36 16.02
C ALA A 55 -6.57 4.81 15.58
N GLU A 56 -7.43 5.19 16.52
CA GLU A 56 -8.76 5.71 16.21
C GLU A 56 -8.70 7.04 15.44
N ALA A 57 -7.81 7.95 15.85
CA ALA A 57 -7.60 9.21 15.14
C ALA A 57 -7.14 8.97 13.69
N ASN A 58 -6.25 8.00 13.48
CA ASN A 58 -5.77 7.62 12.15
C ASN A 58 -6.89 6.99 11.31
N ARG A 59 -7.72 6.11 11.90
CA ARG A 59 -8.88 5.54 11.22
C ARG A 59 -9.84 6.65 10.76
N LYS A 60 -10.16 7.62 11.62
CA LYS A 60 -11.03 8.75 11.27
C LYS A 60 -10.46 9.58 10.12
N LYS A 61 -9.15 9.85 10.13
CA LYS A 61 -8.45 10.53 9.02
C LYS A 61 -8.60 9.74 7.71
N LEU A 62 -8.37 8.43 7.74
CA LEU A 62 -8.50 7.58 6.55
C LEU A 62 -9.92 7.56 5.99
N VAL A 63 -10.94 7.48 6.86
CA VAL A 63 -12.35 7.58 6.44
C VAL A 63 -12.58 8.88 5.68
N HIS A 64 -12.06 10.00 6.18
CA HIS A 64 -12.20 11.30 5.52
C HIS A 64 -11.48 11.32 4.17
N THR A 65 -10.25 10.79 4.11
CA THR A 65 -9.47 10.68 2.85
C THR A 65 -10.24 9.89 1.79
N TYR A 66 -10.77 8.70 2.13
CA TYR A 66 -11.51 7.87 1.18
C TYR A 66 -12.87 8.46 0.80
N THR A 67 -13.48 9.25 1.68
CA THR A 67 -14.75 9.92 1.38
C THR A 67 -14.58 11.04 0.36
N ASN A 68 -13.44 11.75 0.42
CA ASN A 68 -13.11 12.88 -0.46
C ASN A 68 -12.44 12.45 -1.78
N GLU A 69 -12.04 11.19 -1.91
CA GLU A 69 -11.43 10.66 -3.13
C GLU A 69 -12.42 10.68 -4.31
N GLU A 70 -11.88 10.80 -5.53
CA GLU A 70 -12.67 10.73 -6.76
C GLU A 70 -13.46 9.41 -6.84
N ARG A 71 -14.75 9.52 -7.14
CA ARG A 71 -15.64 8.37 -7.30
C ARG A 71 -15.64 7.89 -8.74
N VAL A 72 -15.30 6.63 -8.93
CA VAL A 72 -15.23 5.97 -10.23
C VAL A 72 -16.42 5.02 -10.37
N ASN A 73 -16.96 4.96 -11.58
CA ASN A 73 -17.99 4.00 -11.94
C ASN A 73 -17.40 2.59 -12.03
N VAL A 74 -17.97 1.65 -11.28
CA VAL A 74 -17.62 0.24 -11.32
C VAL A 74 -18.89 -0.59 -11.46
N SER A 75 -18.89 -1.52 -12.42
CA SER A 75 -19.94 -2.52 -12.59
C SER A 75 -19.34 -3.90 -12.38
N ILE A 76 -20.05 -4.73 -11.62
CA ILE A 76 -19.66 -6.12 -11.38
C ILE A 76 -20.75 -7.02 -11.99
N PRO A 77 -20.45 -7.72 -13.10
CA PRO A 77 -21.39 -8.63 -13.73
C PRO A 77 -21.86 -9.75 -12.78
N SER A 78 -23.10 -10.18 -12.94
CA SER A 78 -23.66 -11.29 -12.14
C SER A 78 -22.95 -12.62 -12.37
N LEU A 79 -22.15 -12.75 -13.43
CA LEU A 79 -21.28 -13.90 -13.68
C LEU A 79 -20.31 -14.20 -12.52
N TYR A 80 -19.90 -13.18 -11.76
CA TYR A 80 -18.96 -13.35 -10.65
C TYR A 80 -19.63 -13.78 -9.33
N ALA A 81 -20.95 -13.87 -9.28
CA ALA A 81 -21.70 -14.26 -8.08
C ALA A 81 -21.30 -15.64 -7.50
N PRO A 82 -20.96 -16.67 -8.29
CA PRO A 82 -20.48 -17.95 -7.73
C PRO A 82 -19.18 -17.84 -6.94
N TYR A 83 -18.36 -16.82 -7.20
CA TYR A 83 -17.05 -16.65 -6.56
C TYR A 83 -17.10 -15.78 -5.31
N PHE A 84 -17.97 -14.77 -5.29
CA PHE A 84 -18.04 -13.79 -4.20
C PHE A 84 -19.37 -13.81 -3.43
N GLY A 85 -20.36 -14.56 -3.90
CA GLY A 85 -21.72 -14.54 -3.39
C GLY A 85 -22.55 -13.37 -3.95
N ARG A 86 -23.62 -12.99 -3.24
CA ARG A 86 -24.51 -11.88 -3.66
C ARG A 86 -23.88 -10.50 -3.51
N VAL A 87 -22.93 -10.35 -2.59
CA VAL A 87 -22.31 -9.08 -2.23
C VAL A 87 -20.81 -9.28 -2.06
N MET A 88 -20.01 -8.46 -2.72
CA MET A 88 -18.57 -8.40 -2.55
C MET A 88 -18.22 -7.45 -1.40
N ASN A 89 -17.59 -7.97 -0.35
CA ASN A 89 -17.00 -7.15 0.70
C ASN A 89 -15.56 -6.78 0.32
N VAL A 90 -15.27 -5.48 0.23
CA VAL A 90 -13.92 -4.98 0.02
C VAL A 90 -13.51 -4.15 1.23
N SER A 91 -12.46 -4.59 1.93
CA SER A 91 -11.90 -3.92 3.10
C SER A 91 -10.49 -3.42 2.81
N ILE A 92 -10.26 -2.14 3.04
CA ILE A 92 -8.95 -1.48 2.91
C ILE A 92 -8.67 -0.78 4.24
N ASN A 93 -7.56 -1.14 4.88
CA ASN A 93 -7.13 -0.57 6.18
C ASN A 93 -8.25 -0.58 7.25
N GLY A 94 -9.07 -1.63 7.29
CA GLY A 94 -10.14 -1.80 8.27
C GLY A 94 -11.43 -1.03 7.97
N ILE A 95 -11.52 -0.35 6.83
CA ILE A 95 -12.75 0.30 6.35
C ILE A 95 -13.30 -0.56 5.21
N SER A 96 -14.55 -1.00 5.34
CA SER A 96 -15.19 -1.91 4.40
C SER A 96 -16.34 -1.26 3.65
N ILE A 97 -16.46 -1.61 2.38
CA ILE A 97 -17.63 -1.31 1.54
C ILE A 97 -18.26 -2.61 1.04
N TRP A 98 -19.57 -2.56 0.89
CA TRP A 98 -20.38 -3.70 0.44
C TRP A 98 -20.93 -3.39 -0.94
N LEU A 99 -20.52 -4.17 -1.94
CA LEU A 99 -20.92 -3.97 -3.33
C LEU A 99 -21.79 -5.13 -3.81
N PRO A 100 -23.06 -4.90 -4.18
CA PRO A 100 -23.92 -5.97 -4.68
C PRO A 100 -23.50 -6.39 -6.09
N ILE A 101 -23.55 -7.70 -6.35
CA ILE A 101 -23.17 -8.30 -7.64
C ILE A 101 -24.44 -8.52 -8.48
N ASN A 102 -24.92 -7.43 -9.11
CA ASN A 102 -26.16 -7.42 -9.87
C ASN A 102 -26.01 -6.82 -11.28
N GLY A 103 -24.78 -6.58 -11.75
CA GLY A 103 -24.51 -5.95 -13.04
C GLY A 103 -24.82 -4.46 -13.12
N LYS A 104 -25.31 -3.84 -12.03
CA LYS A 104 -25.52 -2.39 -11.99
C LYS A 104 -24.20 -1.66 -11.76
N THR A 105 -24.15 -0.43 -12.23
CA THR A 105 -23.00 0.45 -12.06
C THR A 105 -23.12 1.22 -10.75
N PHE A 106 -22.06 1.21 -9.93
CA PHE A 106 -21.97 1.94 -8.67
C PHE A 106 -20.80 2.93 -8.72
N LYS A 107 -20.98 4.07 -8.06
CA LYS A 107 -19.92 5.07 -7.87
C LYS A 107 -19.22 4.81 -6.54
N ILE A 108 -17.97 4.38 -6.59
CA ILE A 108 -17.15 4.08 -5.41
C ILE A 108 -15.81 4.82 -5.47
N PRO A 109 -15.13 5.06 -4.33
CA PRO A 109 -13.83 5.73 -4.34
C PRO A 109 -12.81 4.94 -5.17
N LYS A 110 -11.93 5.65 -5.87
CA LYS A 110 -10.95 5.09 -6.82
C LYS A 110 -10.07 3.99 -6.21
N THR A 111 -9.66 4.13 -4.94
CA THR A 111 -8.85 3.11 -4.26
C THR A 111 -9.61 1.78 -4.13
N TYR A 112 -10.89 1.82 -3.76
CA TYR A 112 -11.72 0.61 -3.72
C TYR A 112 -12.00 0.06 -5.11
N ALA A 113 -12.17 0.92 -6.12
CA ALA A 113 -12.34 0.49 -7.51
C ALA A 113 -11.13 -0.31 -8.02
N ALA A 114 -9.91 0.10 -7.65
CA ALA A 114 -8.69 -0.62 -8.01
C ALA A 114 -8.67 -2.03 -7.38
N GLU A 115 -9.02 -2.15 -6.10
CA GLU A 115 -9.09 -3.44 -5.41
C GLU A 115 -10.18 -4.35 -5.99
N VAL A 116 -11.37 -3.82 -6.29
CA VAL A 116 -12.44 -4.57 -6.98
C VAL A 116 -11.95 -5.11 -8.32
N ARG A 117 -11.32 -4.27 -9.15
CA ARG A 117 -10.76 -4.70 -10.45
C ARG A 117 -9.67 -5.75 -10.29
N GLY A 118 -8.81 -5.62 -9.28
CA GLY A 118 -7.79 -6.60 -8.95
C GLY A 118 -8.40 -7.97 -8.61
N ARG A 119 -9.49 -8.00 -7.87
CA ARG A 119 -10.22 -9.24 -7.55
C ARG A 119 -10.89 -9.86 -8.78
N LEU A 120 -11.53 -9.05 -9.62
CA LEU A 120 -12.11 -9.52 -10.88
C LEU A 120 -11.04 -10.12 -11.79
N ALA A 121 -9.90 -9.44 -11.96
CA ALA A 121 -8.78 -9.93 -12.76
C ALA A 121 -8.23 -11.28 -12.28
N ARG A 122 -8.29 -11.57 -10.97
CA ARG A 122 -7.91 -12.89 -10.44
C ARG A 122 -8.89 -13.98 -10.88
N ILE A 123 -10.20 -13.70 -10.84
CA ILE A 123 -11.21 -14.64 -11.31
C ILE A 123 -11.12 -14.82 -12.83
N ASP A 124 -10.89 -13.74 -13.57
CA ASP A 124 -10.72 -13.80 -15.02
C ASP A 124 -9.54 -14.69 -15.41
N ARG A 125 -8.44 -14.66 -14.67
CA ARG A 125 -7.31 -15.58 -14.89
C ARG A 125 -7.70 -17.04 -14.65
N ILE A 126 -8.48 -17.33 -13.62
CA ILE A 126 -8.98 -18.68 -13.33
C ILE A 126 -9.90 -19.16 -14.45
N LEU A 127 -10.82 -18.31 -14.89
CA LEU A 127 -11.75 -18.60 -15.99
C LEU A 127 -11.02 -18.79 -17.32
N ALA A 128 -10.07 -17.92 -17.64
CA ALA A 128 -9.27 -18.00 -18.85
C ALA A 128 -8.43 -19.29 -18.86
N LYS A 129 -7.82 -19.64 -17.73
CA LYS A 129 -7.08 -20.90 -17.55
C LYS A 129 -8.00 -22.12 -17.74
N GLY A 130 -9.18 -22.11 -17.11
CA GLY A 130 -10.16 -23.20 -17.27
C GLY A 130 -10.63 -23.36 -18.72
N LYS A 131 -10.87 -22.23 -19.41
CA LYS A 131 -11.23 -22.24 -20.83
C LYS A 131 -10.11 -22.79 -21.72
N ALA A 132 -8.86 -22.39 -21.46
CA ALA A 132 -7.70 -22.90 -22.21
C ALA A 132 -7.50 -24.40 -21.99
N MET A 133 -7.64 -24.89 -20.75
CA MET A 133 -7.54 -26.33 -20.44
C MET A 133 -8.68 -27.15 -21.07
N ALA A 134 -9.87 -26.57 -21.22
CA ALA A 134 -11.01 -27.24 -21.83
C ALA A 134 -10.90 -27.34 -23.36
N ASP A 135 -10.07 -26.51 -24.00
CA ASP A 135 -9.88 -26.48 -25.45
C ASP A 135 -8.91 -27.56 -25.95
N ILE A 136 -9.24 -28.83 -25.68
CA ILE A 136 -8.42 -29.99 -26.05
C ILE A 136 -8.02 -30.02 -27.54
N PRO A 137 -8.91 -29.71 -28.51
CA PRO A 137 -8.57 -29.78 -29.93
C PRO A 137 -7.45 -28.81 -30.32
N ASN A 138 -7.42 -27.62 -29.73
CA ASN A 138 -6.42 -26.59 -30.06
C ASN A 138 -5.24 -26.55 -29.07
N ASN A 139 -5.28 -27.36 -28.02
CA ASN A 139 -4.26 -27.43 -26.97
C ASN A 139 -3.19 -28.49 -27.30
N HIS A 140 -2.59 -28.39 -28.48
CA HIS A 140 -1.47 -29.23 -28.91
C HIS A 140 -0.29 -28.38 -29.36
N GLU A 141 0.92 -28.86 -29.10
CA GLU A 141 2.17 -28.25 -29.53
C GLU A 141 2.64 -28.90 -30.83
N THR A 142 3.20 -28.11 -31.75
CA THR A 142 3.89 -28.66 -32.93
C THR A 142 5.36 -28.89 -32.61
N ALA A 143 5.98 -28.01 -31.82
CA ALA A 143 7.31 -28.16 -31.24
C ALA A 143 7.30 -27.97 -29.71
N PRO A 144 8.21 -28.64 -28.97
CA PRO A 144 8.27 -28.52 -27.52
C PRO A 144 8.46 -27.07 -27.05
N GLY A 145 7.58 -26.60 -26.17
CA GLY A 145 7.65 -25.27 -25.54
C GLY A 145 6.92 -24.16 -26.30
N GLU A 146 6.21 -24.47 -27.38
CA GLU A 146 5.42 -23.48 -28.13
C GLU A 146 4.15 -23.05 -27.38
N LEU A 147 3.53 -23.96 -26.62
CA LEU A 147 2.28 -23.68 -25.93
C LEU A 147 2.56 -22.87 -24.66
N LYS A 148 2.15 -21.61 -24.71
CA LYS A 148 2.21 -20.74 -23.54
C LYS A 148 1.00 -20.99 -22.64
N LEU A 149 1.19 -21.90 -21.69
CA LEU A 149 0.25 -22.14 -20.59
C LEU A 149 0.38 -21.00 -19.55
N TRP A 150 -0.20 -19.83 -19.91
CA TRP A 150 -0.40 -18.60 -19.10
C TRP A 150 0.80 -18.05 -18.31
#